data_AF-A0A8T5Q8D5-F1
#
_entry.id   AF-A0A8T5Q8D5-F1
#
_cell.length_a   1.000
_cell.length_b   1.000
_cell.length_c   1.000
_cell.angle_alpha   90.00
_cell.angle_beta   90.00
_cell.angle_gamma   90.00
#
_symmetry.space_group_name_H-M   'P 1'
#
loop_
_entity.id
_entity.type
_entity.pdbx_description
1 polymer ?
#
loop_
_entity_poly.entity_id
_entity_poly.type
_entity_poly.pdbx_seq_one_letter_code
_entity_poly.pdbx_strand_id
1 'polypeptide(L)'
;MPEIMDTTLRDGEQTEGVSFPKQEKLTLAKKILQLGVDRIEVASAGETKQEFDTVKSICEWAKTKGYINNIEVLAFVNKESIDWIYETGCRTVNLLCKGSSNHLKEQLRKTKEEHLADIKEIVEYAKEKGMNINVYLEDWSNGMLNSRDYVYFMIQGLRELNVKRIMLPDTLGVLSPEQVSEFIKEIKQKFPGRYDFHAHNDYGLATANTIQAVLAKVDGIHVTVNSLGERTGNASIFEVAVCLKDHYNIDLGLKESMFQGLSDLISQLSGKRVSYNTSIVGENVDFQTAGIHADGDKKAELYITKLKPERFGREEGKKYALGKHVGKASIELNLEELGIELSSEQIKTLRDEVSELGHRKEQITQADLLFLVADLFEQPEMIPFRILECEIKTSLNGERSAYVKINYKGDVLEADSKGDGGYDAAMNAVKKILASKVAQLPKLVDYSITIPPGGQTSALTMASIGWEYNKKKIQSKGVETDQTFAALKATEKIINLILRNGNNNH
;
A
#
# COMPACT_ATOMS: atom_id res chain seq x y z
N MET A 1 -17.37 19.41 -6.72
CA MET A 1 -16.23 18.55 -6.33
C MET A 1 -15.99 17.62 -7.51
N PRO A 2 -14.73 17.30 -7.86
CA PRO A 2 -14.44 16.37 -8.94
C PRO A 2 -14.94 14.96 -8.56
N GLU A 3 -15.38 14.18 -9.56
CA GLU A 3 -15.61 12.75 -9.38
C GLU A 3 -14.27 12.00 -9.26
N ILE A 4 -14.24 10.89 -8.55
CA ILE A 4 -13.06 10.02 -8.41
C ILE A 4 -13.30 8.73 -9.18
N MET A 5 -12.36 8.41 -10.06
CA MET A 5 -12.25 7.09 -10.65
C MET A 5 -11.00 6.38 -10.13
N ASP A 6 -11.19 5.27 -9.44
CA ASP A 6 -10.07 4.40 -9.09
C ASP A 6 -9.79 3.44 -10.26
N THR A 7 -8.54 3.42 -10.71
CA THR A 7 -8.07 2.55 -11.81
C THR A 7 -7.16 1.43 -11.31
N THR A 8 -7.17 1.12 -10.00
CA THR A 8 -6.28 0.11 -9.40
C THR A 8 -6.46 -1.27 -10.03
N LEU A 9 -7.70 -1.61 -10.40
CA LEU A 9 -8.04 -2.93 -10.96
C LEU A 9 -7.85 -3.07 -12.47
N ARG A 10 -7.51 -1.98 -13.17
CA ARG A 10 -7.13 -2.02 -14.59
C ARG A 10 -5.70 -1.57 -14.75
N ASP A 11 -5.45 -0.28 -14.53
CA ASP A 11 -4.15 0.32 -14.73
C ASP A 11 -3.16 -0.11 -13.65
N GLY A 12 -3.63 -0.20 -12.40
CA GLY A 12 -2.82 -0.72 -11.30
C GLY A 12 -2.39 -2.18 -11.50
N GLU A 13 -3.22 -2.99 -12.17
CA GLU A 13 -2.87 -4.38 -12.52
C GLU A 13 -1.82 -4.47 -13.64
N GLN A 14 -1.60 -3.41 -14.42
CA GLN A 14 -0.50 -3.34 -15.40
C GLN A 14 0.88 -3.12 -14.74
N THR A 15 0.93 -3.00 -13.42
CA THR A 15 2.20 -3.04 -12.67
C THR A 15 2.90 -4.37 -12.89
N GLU A 16 4.19 -4.35 -13.21
CA GLU A 16 4.96 -5.58 -13.49
C GLU A 16 4.85 -6.61 -12.36
N GLY A 17 4.38 -7.82 -12.68
CA GLY A 17 4.23 -8.92 -11.74
C GLY A 17 2.99 -8.87 -10.85
N VAL A 18 2.05 -7.96 -11.11
CA VAL A 18 0.75 -7.92 -10.45
C VAL A 18 -0.28 -8.64 -11.32
N SER A 19 -1.09 -9.49 -10.69
CA SER A 19 -2.29 -10.05 -11.31
C SER A 19 -3.26 -10.42 -10.19
N PHE A 20 -4.53 -10.04 -10.33
CA PHE A 20 -5.56 -10.31 -9.35
C PHE A 20 -6.48 -11.43 -9.83
N PRO A 21 -6.45 -12.62 -9.20
CA PRO A 21 -7.46 -13.64 -9.40
C PRO A 21 -8.88 -13.12 -9.23
N LYS A 22 -9.84 -13.74 -9.91
CA LYS A 22 -11.26 -13.34 -9.93
C LYS A 22 -11.83 -12.97 -8.55
N GLN A 23 -11.58 -13.79 -7.54
CA GLN A 23 -12.12 -13.58 -6.18
C GLN A 23 -11.47 -12.39 -5.47
N GLU A 24 -10.17 -12.20 -5.67
CA GLU A 24 -9.40 -11.08 -5.14
C GLU A 24 -9.85 -9.78 -5.79
N LYS A 25 -9.93 -9.75 -7.12
CA LYS A 25 -10.39 -8.59 -7.90
C LYS A 25 -11.80 -8.14 -7.52
N LEU A 26 -12.73 -9.09 -7.33
CA LEU A 26 -14.07 -8.79 -6.82
C LEU A 26 -14.05 -8.25 -5.38
N THR A 27 -13.17 -8.76 -4.52
CA THR A 27 -13.02 -8.28 -3.13
C THR A 27 -12.47 -6.86 -3.09
N LEU A 28 -11.48 -6.56 -3.93
CA LEU A 28 -10.91 -5.23 -4.09
C LEU A 28 -11.95 -4.25 -4.65
N ALA A 29 -12.70 -4.62 -5.69
CA ALA A 29 -13.77 -3.78 -6.24
C ALA A 29 -14.79 -3.37 -5.18
N LYS A 30 -15.21 -4.32 -4.32
CA LYS A 30 -16.10 -4.05 -3.19
C LYS A 30 -15.49 -3.06 -2.21
N LYS A 31 -14.24 -3.26 -1.82
CA LYS A 31 -13.54 -2.42 -0.82
C LYS A 31 -13.29 -1.00 -1.33
N ILE A 32 -12.91 -0.87 -2.60
CA ILE A 32 -12.69 0.42 -3.25
C ILE A 32 -14.01 1.20 -3.37
N LEU A 33 -15.12 0.56 -3.78
CA LEU A 33 -16.43 1.24 -3.76
C LEU A 33 -16.89 1.61 -2.34
N GLN A 34 -16.63 0.75 -1.35
CA GLN A 34 -16.93 1.06 0.06
C GLN A 34 -16.13 2.23 0.61
N LEU A 35 -14.92 2.50 0.06
CA LEU A 35 -14.09 3.66 0.38
C LEU A 35 -14.83 4.98 0.07
N GLY A 36 -15.72 4.97 -0.93
CA GLY A 36 -16.51 6.13 -1.34
C GLY A 36 -16.09 6.73 -2.67
N VAL A 37 -15.36 6.00 -3.53
CA VAL A 37 -15.08 6.48 -4.90
C VAL A 37 -16.35 6.48 -5.76
N ASP A 38 -16.45 7.42 -6.69
CA ASP A 38 -17.60 7.51 -7.60
C ASP A 38 -17.59 6.38 -8.63
N ARG A 39 -16.41 5.98 -9.10
CA ARG A 39 -16.27 5.04 -10.22
C ARG A 39 -15.03 4.16 -10.05
N ILE A 40 -15.08 2.96 -10.62
CA ILE A 40 -13.94 2.05 -10.71
C ILE A 40 -13.77 1.54 -12.13
N GLU A 41 -12.55 1.61 -12.65
CA GLU A 41 -12.19 0.97 -13.91
C GLU A 41 -11.58 -0.40 -13.62
N VAL A 42 -12.25 -1.46 -14.07
CA VAL A 42 -11.99 -2.81 -13.55
C VAL A 42 -11.24 -3.71 -14.50
N ALA A 43 -11.15 -3.38 -15.78
CA ALA A 43 -10.45 -4.19 -16.77
C ALA A 43 -10.28 -3.42 -18.09
N SER A 44 -9.47 -3.97 -18.97
CA SER A 44 -9.53 -3.72 -20.41
C SER A 44 -10.31 -4.86 -21.07
N ALA A 45 -11.07 -4.56 -22.12
CA ALA A 45 -11.67 -5.57 -22.97
C ALA A 45 -10.56 -6.50 -23.47
N GLY A 46 -10.71 -7.80 -23.19
CA GLY A 46 -9.66 -8.79 -23.41
C GLY A 46 -10.19 -10.09 -23.98
N GLU A 47 -9.32 -10.86 -24.62
CA GLU A 47 -9.73 -12.08 -25.33
C GLU A 47 -9.88 -13.31 -24.41
N THR A 48 -9.48 -13.20 -23.14
CA THR A 48 -9.51 -14.35 -22.24
C THR A 48 -10.87 -14.51 -21.55
N LYS A 49 -11.32 -15.77 -21.48
CA LYS A 49 -12.53 -16.13 -20.73
C LYS A 49 -12.42 -15.78 -19.24
N GLN A 50 -11.23 -15.84 -18.66
CA GLN A 50 -10.99 -15.52 -17.25
C GLN A 50 -11.26 -14.03 -16.95
N GLU A 51 -10.79 -13.12 -17.80
CA GLU A 51 -11.05 -11.69 -17.63
C GLU A 51 -12.54 -11.40 -17.79
N PHE A 52 -13.18 -11.99 -18.80
CA PHE A 52 -14.63 -11.86 -19.05
C PHE A 52 -15.45 -12.33 -17.84
N ASP A 53 -15.17 -13.53 -17.34
CA ASP A 53 -15.86 -14.11 -16.19
C ASP A 53 -15.63 -13.29 -14.91
N THR A 54 -14.51 -12.57 -14.82
CA THR A 54 -14.18 -11.71 -13.69
C THR A 54 -14.99 -10.41 -13.75
N VAL A 55 -14.95 -9.68 -14.87
CA VAL A 55 -15.73 -8.45 -15.08
C VAL A 55 -17.23 -8.74 -14.93
N LYS A 56 -17.72 -9.85 -15.50
CA LYS A 56 -19.11 -10.27 -15.37
C LYS A 56 -19.51 -10.45 -13.91
N SER A 57 -18.67 -11.10 -13.10
CA SER A 57 -18.97 -11.28 -11.66
C SER A 57 -18.99 -9.98 -10.87
N ILE A 58 -18.15 -9.00 -11.24
CA ILE A 58 -18.17 -7.66 -10.65
C ILE A 58 -19.45 -6.93 -11.04
N CYS A 59 -19.85 -6.99 -12.31
CA CYS A 59 -21.07 -6.36 -12.81
C CYS A 59 -22.34 -6.96 -12.18
N GLU A 60 -22.42 -8.29 -12.07
CA GLU A 60 -23.52 -8.99 -11.41
C GLU A 60 -23.65 -8.54 -9.95
N TRP A 61 -22.55 -8.56 -9.19
CA TRP A 61 -22.55 -8.07 -7.82
C TRP A 61 -22.93 -6.58 -7.73
N ALA A 62 -22.32 -5.73 -8.56
CA ALA A 62 -22.57 -4.29 -8.57
C ALA A 62 -24.05 -3.99 -8.86
N LYS A 63 -24.67 -4.73 -9.79
CA LYS A 63 -26.11 -4.63 -10.07
C LYS A 63 -26.97 -4.95 -8.84
N THR A 64 -26.64 -6.00 -8.08
CA THR A 64 -27.39 -6.34 -6.84
C THR A 64 -27.26 -5.28 -5.75
N LYS A 65 -26.22 -4.44 -5.80
CA LYS A 65 -25.93 -3.40 -4.81
C LYS A 65 -26.21 -1.98 -5.30
N GLY A 66 -26.70 -1.81 -6.53
CA GLY A 66 -26.97 -0.50 -7.13
C GLY A 66 -25.73 0.24 -7.64
N TYR A 67 -24.58 -0.43 -7.75
CA TYR A 67 -23.31 0.14 -8.21
C TYR A 67 -23.01 -0.08 -9.70
N ILE A 68 -23.95 -0.60 -10.50
CA ILE A 68 -23.66 -0.97 -11.90
C ILE A 68 -23.17 0.22 -12.75
N ASN A 69 -23.64 1.43 -12.44
CA ASN A 69 -23.21 2.64 -13.15
C ASN A 69 -21.84 3.17 -12.68
N ASN A 70 -21.29 2.61 -11.60
CA ASN A 70 -19.97 2.94 -11.06
C ASN A 70 -18.87 2.06 -11.68
N ILE A 71 -19.23 1.02 -12.43
CA ILE A 71 -18.27 0.12 -13.09
C ILE A 71 -17.99 0.62 -14.50
N GLU A 72 -16.72 0.81 -14.82
CA GLU A 72 -16.24 1.17 -16.15
C GLU A 72 -15.22 0.13 -16.65
N VAL A 73 -15.16 -0.07 -17.96
CA VAL A 73 -14.23 -1.00 -18.61
C VAL A 73 -13.62 -0.32 -19.83
N LEU A 74 -12.30 -0.46 -20.00
CA LEU A 74 -11.58 0.10 -21.12
C LEU A 74 -11.87 -0.69 -22.40
N ALA A 75 -12.11 0.00 -23.51
CA ALA A 75 -12.29 -0.59 -24.84
C ALA A 75 -11.26 -0.04 -25.82
N PHE A 76 -10.96 -0.81 -26.85
CA PHE A 76 -10.26 -0.32 -28.03
C PHE A 76 -11.26 0.17 -29.09
N VAL A 77 -10.78 0.91 -30.10
CA VAL A 77 -11.59 1.44 -31.21
C VAL A 77 -11.96 0.31 -32.18
N ASN A 78 -12.84 -0.60 -31.73
CA ASN A 78 -13.41 -1.71 -32.49
C ASN A 78 -14.76 -2.16 -31.88
N LYS A 79 -15.56 -2.91 -32.64
CA LYS A 79 -16.91 -3.34 -32.20
C LYS A 79 -16.85 -4.50 -31.21
N GLU A 80 -15.85 -5.36 -31.35
CA GLU A 80 -15.61 -6.54 -30.53
C GLU A 80 -15.43 -6.16 -29.05
N SER A 81 -14.71 -5.07 -28.77
CA SER A 81 -14.56 -4.56 -27.40
C SER A 81 -15.90 -4.12 -26.82
N ILE A 82 -16.77 -3.47 -27.61
CA ILE A 82 -18.09 -3.02 -27.16
C ILE A 82 -18.99 -4.21 -26.88
N ASP A 83 -19.02 -5.20 -27.78
CA ASP A 83 -19.79 -6.43 -27.62
C ASP A 83 -19.37 -7.19 -26.37
N TRP A 84 -18.05 -7.37 -26.19
CA TRP A 84 -17.48 -8.02 -25.01
C TRP A 84 -17.93 -7.33 -23.72
N ILE A 85 -17.79 -6.00 -23.63
CA ILE A 85 -18.17 -5.25 -22.43
C ILE A 85 -19.68 -5.33 -22.20
N TYR A 86 -20.50 -5.21 -23.24
CA TYR A 86 -21.95 -5.30 -23.15
C TYR A 86 -22.40 -6.65 -22.56
N GLU A 87 -21.79 -7.75 -23.00
CA GLU A 87 -22.08 -9.12 -22.58
C GLU A 87 -21.68 -9.41 -21.13
N THR A 88 -20.66 -8.73 -20.58
CA THR A 88 -20.35 -8.80 -19.15
C THR A 88 -21.44 -8.17 -18.27
N GLY A 89 -22.33 -7.36 -18.85
CA GLY A 89 -23.35 -6.60 -18.13
C GLY A 89 -22.95 -5.17 -17.78
N CYS A 90 -21.69 -4.78 -18.03
CA CYS A 90 -21.22 -3.41 -17.88
C CYS A 90 -21.94 -2.45 -18.84
N ARG A 91 -22.10 -1.19 -18.45
CA ARG A 91 -22.85 -0.17 -19.22
C ARG A 91 -22.07 1.11 -19.49
N THR A 92 -20.84 1.22 -18.99
CA THR A 92 -19.98 2.38 -19.21
C THR A 92 -18.64 1.92 -19.79
N VAL A 93 -18.29 2.48 -20.93
CA VAL A 93 -17.08 2.15 -21.70
C VAL A 93 -16.12 3.33 -21.67
N ASN A 94 -14.85 3.04 -21.44
CA ASN A 94 -13.77 4.01 -21.58
C ASN A 94 -12.98 3.70 -22.86
N LEU A 95 -13.26 4.42 -23.94
CA LEU A 95 -12.67 4.15 -25.25
C LEU A 95 -11.26 4.74 -25.34
N LEU A 96 -10.25 3.90 -25.54
CA LEU A 96 -8.85 4.30 -25.67
C LEU A 96 -8.54 4.84 -27.07
N CYS A 97 -8.39 6.15 -27.20
CA CYS A 97 -8.03 6.85 -28.43
C CYS A 97 -6.68 7.57 -28.28
N LYS A 98 -6.11 8.09 -29.38
CA LYS A 98 -4.79 8.76 -29.37
C LYS A 98 -4.88 10.28 -29.30
N GLY A 99 -4.23 10.86 -28.30
CA GLY A 99 -4.15 12.29 -28.01
C GLY A 99 -2.94 13.03 -28.60
N SER A 100 -1.95 12.34 -29.18
CA SER A 100 -0.81 13.00 -29.84
C SER A 100 -0.65 12.65 -31.31
N SER A 101 -0.14 13.62 -32.10
CA SER A 101 0.07 13.41 -33.54
C SER A 101 1.13 12.35 -33.83
N ASN A 102 2.04 12.09 -32.90
CA ASN A 102 3.06 11.06 -33.04
C ASN A 102 2.43 9.67 -33.03
N HIS A 103 1.57 9.38 -32.06
CA HIS A 103 0.81 8.12 -32.02
C HIS A 103 -0.13 7.99 -33.22
N LEU A 104 -0.76 9.09 -33.66
CA LEU A 104 -1.56 9.07 -34.89
C LEU A 104 -0.74 8.64 -36.12
N LYS A 105 0.43 9.25 -36.34
CA LYS A 105 1.24 9.01 -37.56
C LYS A 105 2.00 7.70 -37.51
N GLU A 106 2.66 7.42 -36.39
CA GLU A 106 3.61 6.31 -36.31
C GLU A 106 2.94 5.00 -35.89
N GLN A 107 1.98 5.06 -34.95
CA GLN A 107 1.29 3.86 -34.46
C GLN A 107 0.03 3.56 -35.26
N LEU A 108 -0.88 4.53 -35.44
CA LEU A 108 -2.12 4.29 -36.18
C LEU A 108 -1.94 4.36 -37.69
N ARG A 109 -0.99 5.17 -38.17
CA ARG A 109 -0.74 5.45 -39.60
C ARG A 109 -2.00 5.96 -40.31
N LYS A 110 -2.73 6.86 -39.63
CA LYS A 110 -4.00 7.45 -40.10
C LYS A 110 -3.90 8.97 -40.18
N THR A 111 -4.80 9.57 -40.95
CA THR A 111 -5.12 10.99 -40.87
C THR A 111 -5.98 11.29 -39.64
N LYS A 112 -6.04 12.56 -39.24
CA LYS A 112 -6.86 12.97 -38.07
C LYS A 112 -8.35 12.75 -38.34
N GLU A 113 -8.79 12.94 -39.60
CA GLU A 113 -10.16 12.72 -40.05
C GLU A 113 -10.53 11.23 -39.99
N GLU A 114 -9.66 10.33 -40.47
CA GLU A 114 -9.89 8.88 -40.37
C GLU A 114 -10.02 8.42 -38.93
N HIS A 115 -9.11 8.86 -38.05
CA HIS A 115 -9.16 8.48 -36.63
C HIS A 115 -10.44 8.98 -35.94
N LEU A 116 -10.88 10.22 -36.21
CA LEU A 116 -12.14 10.72 -35.68
C LEU A 116 -13.36 9.96 -36.25
N ALA A 117 -13.32 9.58 -37.53
CA ALA A 117 -14.37 8.79 -38.17
C ALA A 117 -14.49 7.40 -37.53
N ASP A 118 -13.38 6.72 -37.25
CA ASP A 118 -13.37 5.43 -36.54
C ASP A 118 -14.02 5.55 -35.16
N ILE A 119 -13.64 6.60 -34.40
CA ILE A 119 -14.22 6.83 -33.06
C ILE A 119 -15.72 7.08 -33.16
N LYS A 120 -16.15 7.88 -34.14
CA LYS A 120 -17.57 8.17 -34.36
C LYS A 120 -18.38 6.89 -34.61
N GLU A 121 -17.88 6.00 -35.46
CA GLU A 121 -18.53 4.71 -35.71
C GLU A 121 -18.73 3.90 -34.43
N ILE A 122 -17.69 3.81 -33.58
CA ILE A 122 -17.75 3.04 -32.33
C ILE A 122 -18.67 3.70 -31.29
N VAL A 123 -18.66 5.04 -31.19
CA VAL A 123 -19.55 5.78 -30.28
C VAL A 123 -21.02 5.59 -30.69
N GLU A 124 -21.32 5.63 -31.99
CA GLU A 124 -22.67 5.39 -32.51
C GLU A 124 -23.12 3.95 -32.24
N TYR A 125 -22.25 2.96 -32.48
CA TYR A 125 -22.53 1.55 -32.19
C TYR A 125 -22.81 1.29 -30.70
N ALA A 126 -22.01 1.86 -29.81
CA ALA A 126 -22.23 1.75 -28.36
C ALA A 126 -23.53 2.43 -27.91
N LYS A 127 -23.91 3.54 -28.56
CA LYS A 127 -25.19 4.22 -28.31
C LYS A 127 -26.39 3.36 -28.71
N GLU A 128 -26.32 2.64 -29.84
CA GLU A 128 -27.36 1.69 -30.27
C GLU A 128 -27.58 0.57 -29.24
N LYS A 129 -26.53 0.16 -28.53
CA LYS A 129 -26.59 -0.80 -27.41
C LYS A 129 -26.99 -0.20 -26.07
N GLY A 130 -27.24 1.11 -26.01
CA GLY A 130 -27.62 1.81 -24.78
C GLY A 130 -26.49 1.93 -23.76
N MET A 131 -25.23 1.97 -24.22
CA MET A 131 -24.05 2.14 -23.38
C MET A 131 -23.62 3.60 -23.29
N ASN A 132 -23.00 3.95 -22.16
CA ASN A 132 -22.34 5.24 -21.99
C ASN A 132 -20.89 5.13 -22.48
N ILE A 133 -20.40 6.15 -23.18
CA ILE A 133 -19.00 6.22 -23.63
C ILE A 133 -18.30 7.42 -23.01
N ASN A 134 -17.12 7.16 -22.47
CA ASN A 134 -16.09 8.13 -22.17
C ASN A 134 -14.91 7.91 -23.14
N VAL A 135 -14.07 8.91 -23.37
CA VAL A 135 -12.94 8.79 -24.31
C VAL A 135 -11.62 9.18 -23.64
N TYR A 136 -10.64 8.29 -23.66
CA TYR A 136 -9.24 8.63 -23.37
C TYR A 136 -8.58 9.22 -24.61
N LEU A 137 -7.86 10.32 -24.42
CA LEU A 137 -6.88 10.81 -25.38
C LEU A 137 -5.49 10.42 -24.91
N GLU A 138 -5.11 9.15 -25.06
CA GLU A 138 -3.80 8.62 -24.63
C GLU A 138 -2.65 9.49 -25.15
N ASP A 139 -1.66 9.77 -24.30
CA ASP A 139 -0.55 10.68 -24.58
C ASP A 139 -1.00 12.14 -24.84
N TRP A 140 -2.11 12.55 -24.21
CA TRP A 140 -2.63 13.92 -24.28
C TRP A 140 -1.60 14.97 -23.86
N SER A 141 -0.75 14.68 -22.86
CA SER A 141 0.27 15.62 -22.41
C SER A 141 1.27 15.99 -23.50
N ASN A 142 1.86 15.00 -24.18
CA ASN A 142 2.71 15.27 -25.37
C ASN A 142 1.89 15.86 -26.52
N GLY A 143 0.61 15.49 -26.63
CA GLY A 143 -0.34 16.14 -27.52
C GLY A 143 -0.40 17.65 -27.32
N MET A 144 -0.53 18.11 -26.07
CA MET A 144 -0.60 19.54 -25.72
C MET A 144 0.74 20.27 -25.86
N LEU A 145 1.85 19.58 -25.64
CA LEU A 145 3.21 20.13 -25.78
C LEU A 145 3.61 20.27 -27.25
N ASN A 146 3.37 19.25 -28.06
CA ASN A 146 4.00 19.10 -29.36
C ASN A 146 3.01 19.12 -30.54
N SER A 147 1.70 18.96 -30.30
CA SER A 147 0.69 18.85 -31.35
C SER A 147 -0.68 19.37 -30.94
N ARG A 148 -0.72 20.57 -30.35
CA ARG A 148 -1.94 21.12 -29.73
C ARG A 148 -3.13 21.23 -30.69
N ASP A 149 -2.87 21.56 -31.95
CA ASP A 149 -3.90 21.62 -33.01
C ASP A 149 -4.59 20.28 -33.24
N TYR A 150 -3.87 19.16 -33.10
CA TYR A 150 -4.46 17.83 -33.21
C TYR A 150 -5.36 17.52 -32.01
N VAL A 151 -4.91 17.85 -30.79
CA VAL A 151 -5.74 17.71 -29.58
C VAL A 151 -7.05 18.48 -29.72
N TYR A 152 -6.95 19.73 -30.18
CA TYR A 152 -8.11 20.59 -30.39
C TYR A 152 -9.07 20.04 -31.44
N PHE A 153 -8.55 19.52 -32.55
CA PHE A 153 -9.35 18.86 -33.58
C PHE A 153 -10.12 17.67 -32.98
N MET A 154 -9.44 16.82 -32.21
CA MET A 154 -10.07 15.66 -31.57
C MET A 154 -11.15 16.09 -30.56
N ILE A 155 -10.86 17.03 -29.67
CA ILE A 155 -11.83 17.51 -28.67
C ILE A 155 -13.05 18.12 -29.36
N GLN A 156 -12.85 18.93 -30.41
CA GLN A 156 -13.96 19.52 -31.16
C GLN A 156 -14.86 18.44 -31.77
N GLY A 157 -14.27 17.43 -32.43
CA GLY A 157 -15.02 16.33 -33.03
C GLY A 157 -15.77 15.49 -31.99
N LEU A 158 -15.13 15.17 -30.87
CA LEU A 158 -15.74 14.36 -29.79
C LEU A 158 -16.94 15.06 -29.13
N ARG A 159 -16.97 16.40 -29.10
CA ARG A 159 -18.08 17.18 -28.54
C ARG A 159 -19.36 17.10 -29.35
N GLU A 160 -19.25 16.76 -30.63
CA GLU A 160 -20.41 16.56 -31.51
C GLU A 160 -21.01 15.14 -31.34
N LEU A 161 -20.34 14.29 -30.56
CA LEU A 161 -20.75 12.91 -30.27
C LEU A 161 -21.38 12.78 -28.88
N ASN A 162 -22.05 11.66 -28.64
CA ASN A 162 -22.64 11.34 -27.33
C ASN A 162 -21.58 10.81 -26.34
N VAL A 163 -20.49 11.55 -26.15
CA VAL A 163 -19.43 11.24 -25.19
C VAL A 163 -19.71 11.95 -23.88
N LYS A 164 -19.72 11.22 -22.77
CA LYS A 164 -20.01 11.79 -21.44
C LYS A 164 -18.88 12.62 -20.86
N ARG A 165 -17.63 12.22 -21.12
CA ARG A 165 -16.42 12.90 -20.64
C ARG A 165 -15.22 12.56 -21.51
N ILE A 166 -14.28 13.50 -21.59
CA ILE A 166 -12.99 13.33 -22.26
C ILE A 166 -11.91 13.28 -21.19
N MET A 167 -11.15 12.19 -21.17
CA MET A 167 -10.10 11.92 -20.19
C MET A 167 -8.75 12.36 -20.78
N LEU A 168 -8.00 13.11 -19.98
CA LEU A 168 -6.77 13.81 -20.35
C LEU A 168 -5.58 13.16 -19.61
N PRO A 169 -5.03 12.05 -20.12
CA PRO A 169 -3.91 11.37 -19.48
C PRO A 169 -2.58 12.07 -19.74
N ASP A 170 -1.84 12.33 -18.65
CA ASP A 170 -0.41 12.57 -18.69
C ASP A 170 0.32 11.22 -18.66
N THR A 171 0.25 10.50 -19.79
CA THR A 171 0.64 9.08 -19.92
C THR A 171 2.07 8.79 -19.49
N LEU A 172 2.97 9.75 -19.63
CA LEU A 172 4.39 9.64 -19.26
C LEU A 172 4.77 10.54 -18.08
N GLY A 173 3.79 11.13 -17.39
CA GLY A 173 4.02 12.01 -16.23
C GLY A 173 4.91 13.22 -16.53
N VAL A 174 4.87 13.75 -17.76
CA VAL A 174 5.84 14.74 -18.26
C VAL A 174 5.47 16.19 -17.93
N LEU A 175 4.25 16.44 -17.48
CA LEU A 175 3.80 17.80 -17.22
C LEU A 175 4.26 18.30 -15.84
N SER A 176 4.61 19.58 -15.79
CA SER A 176 4.71 20.31 -14.52
C SER A 176 3.33 20.71 -13.98
N PRO A 177 3.20 20.95 -12.66
CA PRO A 177 1.93 21.39 -12.07
C PRO A 177 1.36 22.67 -12.72
N GLU A 178 2.23 23.62 -13.11
CA GLU A 178 1.85 24.85 -13.80
C GLU A 178 1.25 24.57 -15.19
N GLN A 179 1.89 23.69 -15.96
CA GLN A 179 1.40 23.27 -17.29
C GLN A 179 0.06 22.55 -17.19
N VAL A 180 -0.14 21.69 -16.20
CA VAL A 180 -1.44 21.04 -15.96
C VAL A 180 -2.52 22.09 -15.73
N SER A 181 -2.26 23.08 -14.87
CA SER A 181 -3.20 24.17 -14.61
C SER A 181 -3.53 24.98 -15.87
N GLU A 182 -2.51 25.33 -16.65
CA GLU A 182 -2.64 26.06 -17.91
C GLU A 182 -3.48 25.29 -18.93
N PHE A 183 -3.09 24.06 -19.24
CA PHE A 183 -3.70 23.27 -20.31
C PHE A 183 -5.14 22.88 -19.99
N ILE A 184 -5.46 22.57 -18.73
CA ILE A 184 -6.84 22.28 -18.33
C ILE A 184 -7.71 23.53 -18.43
N LYS A 185 -7.24 24.70 -17.97
CA LYS A 185 -7.99 25.96 -18.11
C LYS A 185 -8.22 26.31 -19.58
N GLU A 186 -7.18 26.16 -20.40
CA GLU A 186 -7.23 26.40 -21.84
C GLU A 186 -8.28 25.52 -22.53
N ILE A 187 -8.27 24.21 -22.27
CA ILE A 187 -9.26 23.28 -22.81
C ILE A 187 -10.66 23.61 -22.32
N LYS A 188 -10.86 23.83 -21.01
CA LYS A 188 -12.19 24.11 -20.47
C LYS A 188 -12.77 25.43 -20.98
N GLN A 189 -11.92 26.45 -21.19
CA GLN A 189 -12.33 27.73 -21.74
C GLN A 189 -12.70 27.61 -23.23
N LYS A 190 -11.87 26.94 -24.02
CA LYS A 190 -12.07 26.82 -25.47
C LYS A 190 -13.17 25.82 -25.81
N PHE A 191 -13.29 24.77 -25.01
CA PHE A 191 -14.17 23.64 -25.25
C PHE A 191 -14.97 23.27 -23.99
N PRO A 192 -16.07 23.97 -23.66
CA PRO A 192 -16.90 23.62 -22.52
C PRO A 192 -17.41 22.17 -22.58
N GLY A 193 -17.21 21.42 -21.50
CA GLY A 193 -17.53 20.00 -21.40
C GLY A 193 -17.06 19.39 -20.08
N ARG A 194 -17.23 18.07 -19.94
CA ARG A 194 -16.71 17.32 -18.78
C ARG A 194 -15.37 16.70 -19.12
N TYR A 195 -14.37 16.97 -18.29
CA TYR A 195 -13.01 16.47 -18.45
C TYR A 195 -12.54 15.79 -17.20
N ASP A 196 -11.79 14.70 -17.38
CA ASP A 196 -11.13 14.00 -16.30
C ASP A 196 -9.60 14.06 -16.51
N PHE A 197 -8.83 14.04 -15.43
CA PHE A 197 -7.37 14.05 -15.48
C PHE A 197 -6.78 12.77 -14.90
N HIS A 198 -5.77 12.24 -15.58
CA HIS A 198 -5.11 10.98 -15.22
C HIS A 198 -3.60 11.16 -15.25
N ALA A 199 -2.95 11.11 -14.08
CA ALA A 199 -1.55 11.43 -13.95
C ALA A 199 -0.70 10.19 -13.65
N HIS A 200 0.30 9.94 -14.50
CA HIS A 200 1.42 9.05 -14.17
C HIS A 200 2.52 9.78 -13.41
N ASN A 201 3.39 9.00 -12.75
CA ASN A 201 4.30 9.50 -11.73
C ASN A 201 5.79 9.47 -12.13
N ASP A 202 6.11 9.47 -13.43
CA ASP A 202 7.48 9.26 -13.92
C ASP A 202 8.49 10.29 -13.38
N TYR A 203 8.04 11.53 -13.12
CA TYR A 203 8.83 12.60 -12.49
C TYR A 203 8.52 12.82 -11.00
N GLY A 204 7.71 11.96 -10.38
CA GLY A 204 7.28 12.11 -8.98
C GLY A 204 6.24 13.22 -8.75
N LEU A 205 5.57 13.69 -9.82
CA LEU A 205 4.67 14.85 -9.78
C LEU A 205 3.18 14.48 -9.83
N ALA A 206 2.80 13.20 -9.87
CA ALA A 206 1.42 12.79 -10.14
C ALA A 206 0.40 13.36 -9.13
N THR A 207 0.74 13.32 -7.83
CA THR A 207 -0.10 13.89 -6.76
C THR A 207 -0.26 15.41 -6.93
N ALA A 208 0.84 16.13 -7.16
CA ALA A 208 0.81 17.59 -7.35
C ALA A 208 0.04 18.00 -8.61
N ASN A 209 0.25 17.28 -9.72
CA ASN A 209 -0.44 17.48 -10.98
C ASN A 209 -1.95 17.24 -10.83
N THR A 210 -2.34 16.16 -10.14
CA THR A 210 -3.75 15.88 -9.87
C THR A 210 -4.41 16.98 -9.03
N ILE A 211 -3.72 17.49 -8.01
CA ILE A 211 -4.21 18.64 -7.22
C ILE A 211 -4.39 19.86 -8.13
N GLN A 212 -3.41 20.19 -8.97
CA GLN A 212 -3.53 21.33 -9.90
C GLN A 212 -4.67 21.18 -10.89
N ALA A 213 -4.95 19.96 -11.37
CA ALA A 213 -6.11 19.69 -12.21
C ALA A 213 -7.43 20.00 -11.49
N VAL A 214 -7.56 19.62 -10.22
CA VAL A 214 -8.73 19.93 -9.38
C VAL A 214 -8.87 21.44 -9.17
N LEU A 215 -7.78 22.15 -8.89
CA LEU A 215 -7.79 23.60 -8.73
C LEU A 215 -8.13 24.31 -10.06
N ALA A 216 -7.72 23.75 -11.19
CA ALA A 216 -8.11 24.16 -12.55
C ALA A 216 -9.54 23.73 -12.93
N LYS A 217 -10.31 23.18 -11.98
CA LYS A 217 -11.71 22.79 -12.11
C LYS A 217 -11.95 21.63 -13.07
N VAL A 218 -11.06 20.64 -13.14
CA VAL A 218 -11.36 19.36 -13.78
C VAL A 218 -12.60 18.70 -13.14
N ASP A 219 -13.36 17.93 -13.91
CA ASP A 219 -14.63 17.33 -13.48
C ASP A 219 -14.46 15.95 -12.86
N GLY A 220 -13.35 15.27 -13.14
CA GLY A 220 -12.95 14.03 -12.49
C GLY A 220 -11.43 13.82 -12.42
N ILE A 221 -11.00 12.96 -11.52
CA ILE A 221 -9.60 12.57 -11.35
C ILE A 221 -9.47 11.06 -11.32
N HIS A 222 -8.39 10.55 -11.91
CA HIS A 222 -8.07 9.13 -11.90
C HIS A 222 -6.92 8.88 -10.93
N VAL A 223 -7.07 7.87 -10.08
CA VAL A 223 -6.13 7.55 -9.01
C VAL A 223 -6.01 6.05 -8.83
N THR A 224 -4.96 5.60 -8.14
CA THR A 224 -4.85 4.22 -7.68
C THR A 224 -4.49 4.15 -6.21
N VAL A 225 -4.78 3.00 -5.60
CA VAL A 225 -4.25 2.67 -4.28
C VAL A 225 -2.77 2.33 -4.39
N ASN A 226 -1.97 2.82 -3.46
CA ASN A 226 -0.52 2.59 -3.37
C ASN A 226 0.27 3.02 -4.61
N SER A 227 -0.28 3.97 -5.38
CA SER A 227 0.31 4.42 -6.64
C SER A 227 0.60 3.28 -7.61
N LEU A 228 -0.20 2.20 -7.62
CA LEU A 228 -0.03 1.14 -8.62
C LEU A 228 -0.26 1.68 -10.03
N GLY A 229 0.44 1.11 -11.00
CA GLY A 229 0.38 1.49 -12.42
C GLY A 229 1.65 1.09 -13.15
N GLU A 230 1.67 1.33 -14.46
CA GLU A 230 2.87 1.12 -15.27
C GLU A 230 4.06 1.97 -14.76
N ARG A 231 5.27 1.42 -14.86
CA ARG A 231 6.56 2.08 -14.53
C ARG A 231 6.63 2.57 -13.08
N THR A 232 6.36 3.86 -12.87
CA THR A 232 6.39 4.56 -11.57
C THR A 232 5.00 4.74 -10.97
N GLY A 233 3.97 4.28 -11.69
CA GLY A 233 2.61 4.25 -11.23
C GLY A 233 1.80 5.52 -11.49
N ASN A 234 0.67 5.61 -10.80
CA ASN A 234 -0.30 6.71 -10.89
C ASN A 234 -0.32 7.58 -9.64
N ALA A 235 -1.09 8.67 -9.69
CA ALA A 235 -1.41 9.45 -8.50
C ALA A 235 -2.09 8.60 -7.41
N SER A 236 -1.61 8.71 -6.17
CA SER A 236 -2.15 7.99 -5.01
C SER A 236 -3.48 8.60 -4.56
N ILE A 237 -4.52 7.77 -4.44
CA ILE A 237 -5.81 8.19 -3.89
C ILE A 237 -5.69 8.75 -2.47
N PHE A 238 -4.80 8.17 -1.65
CA PHE A 238 -4.62 8.59 -0.25
C PHE A 238 -4.00 9.98 -0.17
N GLU A 239 -2.92 10.21 -0.92
CA GLU A 239 -2.20 11.48 -0.92
C GLU A 239 -3.06 12.61 -1.49
N VAL A 240 -3.71 12.36 -2.63
CA VAL A 240 -4.58 13.35 -3.29
C VAL A 240 -5.74 13.74 -2.38
N ALA A 241 -6.42 12.77 -1.76
CA ALA A 241 -7.56 13.03 -0.89
C ALA A 241 -7.17 13.85 0.35
N VAL A 242 -6.10 13.45 1.05
CA VAL A 242 -5.64 14.14 2.26
C VAL A 242 -5.16 15.55 1.92
N CYS A 243 -4.37 15.72 0.86
CA CYS A 243 -3.87 17.03 0.47
C CYS A 243 -5.00 17.99 0.08
N LEU A 244 -5.98 17.53 -0.71
CA LEU A 244 -7.14 18.35 -1.08
C LEU A 244 -7.97 18.75 0.13
N LYS A 245 -8.19 17.83 1.07
CA LYS A 245 -8.94 18.11 2.29
C LYS A 245 -8.20 19.06 3.24
N ASP A 246 -6.95 18.78 3.55
CA ASP A 246 -6.21 19.48 4.60
C ASP A 246 -5.67 20.85 4.17
N HIS A 247 -5.32 21.01 2.88
CA HIS A 247 -4.73 22.25 2.35
C HIS A 247 -5.72 23.10 1.55
N TYR A 248 -6.75 22.50 0.94
CA TYR A 248 -7.66 23.21 0.05
C TYR A 248 -9.13 23.16 0.50
N ASN A 249 -9.44 22.49 1.63
CA ASN A 249 -10.79 22.33 2.15
C ASN A 249 -11.76 21.72 1.11
N ILE A 250 -11.23 20.81 0.27
CA ILE A 250 -11.99 20.05 -0.72
C ILE A 250 -12.06 18.61 -0.20
N ASP A 251 -13.17 18.27 0.45
CA ASP A 251 -13.41 16.89 0.91
C ASP A 251 -13.96 16.05 -0.24
N LEU A 252 -13.22 15.02 -0.64
CA LEU A 252 -13.61 14.08 -1.68
C LEU A 252 -14.64 13.03 -1.20
N GLY A 253 -15.03 13.04 0.08
CA GLY A 253 -16.03 12.12 0.63
C GLY A 253 -15.51 10.72 0.92
N LEU A 254 -14.19 10.52 0.89
CA LEU A 254 -13.58 9.21 1.15
C LEU A 254 -13.56 8.88 2.64
N LYS A 255 -13.74 7.60 2.95
CA LYS A 255 -13.61 7.04 4.30
C LYS A 255 -12.14 6.84 4.65
N GLU A 256 -11.49 7.90 5.12
CA GLU A 256 -10.07 7.91 5.48
C GLU A 256 -9.69 6.79 6.46
N SER A 257 -10.58 6.39 7.36
CA SER A 257 -10.37 5.29 8.31
C SER A 257 -10.15 3.92 7.66
N MET A 258 -10.38 3.78 6.35
CA MET A 258 -10.13 2.55 5.58
C MET A 258 -8.75 2.55 4.89
N PHE A 259 -8.01 3.66 4.90
CA PHE A 259 -6.80 3.83 4.09
C PHE A 259 -5.73 2.78 4.40
N GLN A 260 -5.35 2.62 5.67
CA GLN A 260 -4.33 1.64 6.04
C GLN A 260 -4.76 0.22 5.68
N GLY A 261 -5.98 -0.18 6.04
CA GLY A 261 -6.47 -1.53 5.77
C GLY A 261 -6.57 -1.85 4.28
N LEU A 262 -6.91 -0.87 3.44
CA LEU A 262 -6.93 -1.03 1.99
C LEU A 262 -5.52 -1.10 1.40
N SER A 263 -4.60 -0.26 1.87
CA SER A 263 -3.18 -0.32 1.51
C SER A 263 -2.58 -1.69 1.82
N ASP A 264 -2.79 -2.19 3.05
CA ASP A 264 -2.26 -3.48 3.51
C ASP A 264 -2.81 -4.63 2.66
N LEU A 265 -4.13 -4.64 2.41
CA LEU A 265 -4.78 -5.66 1.60
C LEU A 265 -4.21 -5.67 0.17
N ILE A 266 -4.07 -4.51 -0.46
CA ILE A 266 -3.54 -4.44 -1.82
C ILE A 266 -2.07 -4.82 -1.87
N SER A 267 -1.25 -4.42 -0.90
CA SER A 267 0.15 -4.87 -0.82
C SER A 267 0.27 -6.39 -0.65
N GLN A 268 -0.64 -7.02 0.10
CA GLN A 268 -0.68 -8.48 0.25
C GLN A 268 -1.06 -9.18 -1.05
N LEU A 269 -2.13 -8.74 -1.72
CA LEU A 269 -2.65 -9.39 -2.93
C LEU A 269 -1.78 -9.12 -4.16
N SER A 270 -1.23 -7.91 -4.30
CA SER A 270 -0.37 -7.56 -5.44
C SER A 270 1.07 -8.06 -5.28
N GLY A 271 1.50 -8.42 -4.06
CA GLY A 271 2.90 -8.67 -3.74
C GLY A 271 3.78 -7.41 -3.76
N LYS A 272 3.21 -6.22 -3.96
CA LYS A 272 3.94 -4.93 -3.99
C LYS A 272 3.77 -4.21 -2.66
N ARG A 273 4.80 -4.28 -1.81
CA ARG A 273 4.84 -3.52 -0.55
C ARG A 273 5.07 -2.04 -0.83
N VAL A 274 4.37 -1.16 -0.11
CA VAL A 274 4.70 0.26 -0.07
C VAL A 274 6.03 0.49 0.65
N SER A 275 6.72 1.58 0.35
CA SER A 275 7.93 1.95 1.07
C SER A 275 7.58 2.38 2.50
N TYR A 276 8.47 2.16 3.45
CA TYR A 276 8.24 2.57 4.84
C TYR A 276 7.97 4.07 4.97
N ASN A 277 8.51 4.90 4.08
CA ASN A 277 8.32 6.35 4.06
C ASN A 277 7.23 6.83 3.06
N THR A 278 6.40 5.93 2.51
CA THR A 278 5.27 6.34 1.68
C THR A 278 4.33 7.25 2.47
N SER A 279 3.90 8.36 1.87
CA SER A 279 3.03 9.33 2.53
C SER A 279 1.71 8.69 2.96
N ILE A 280 1.15 9.14 4.08
CA ILE A 280 -0.14 8.71 4.68
C ILE A 280 -0.15 7.26 5.19
N VAL A 281 0.27 6.28 4.38
CA VAL A 281 0.13 4.84 4.66
C VAL A 281 1.46 4.10 4.85
N GLY A 282 2.60 4.77 4.76
CA GLY A 282 3.92 4.18 5.07
C GLY A 282 4.15 4.00 6.56
N GLU A 283 4.88 2.97 6.95
CA GLU A 283 5.12 2.63 8.37
C GLU A 283 5.75 3.77 9.18
N ASN A 284 6.61 4.59 8.57
CA ASN A 284 7.40 5.63 9.22
C ASN A 284 6.68 6.98 9.40
N VAL A 285 5.47 7.16 8.88
CA VAL A 285 4.78 8.48 8.93
C VAL A 285 4.51 8.95 10.37
N ASP A 286 4.45 8.01 11.32
CA ASP A 286 4.23 8.26 12.75
C ASP A 286 5.49 8.07 13.61
N PHE A 287 6.65 7.82 12.98
CA PHE A 287 7.92 7.58 13.68
C PHE A 287 8.76 8.84 13.79
N GLN A 288 9.26 9.10 14.99
CA GLN A 288 10.23 10.16 15.24
C GLN A 288 11.58 9.57 15.66
N THR A 289 12.63 9.95 14.93
CA THR A 289 14.00 9.43 15.14
C THR A 289 14.90 10.39 15.91
N ALA A 290 14.65 11.70 15.79
CA ALA A 290 15.48 12.70 16.43
C ALA A 290 15.06 12.88 17.90
N GLY A 291 16.00 12.68 18.84
CA GLY A 291 15.74 12.87 20.27
C GLY A 291 15.23 14.27 20.64
N ILE A 292 15.56 15.29 19.84
CA ILE A 292 15.03 16.66 19.98
C ILE A 292 13.52 16.75 19.71
N HIS A 293 12.96 15.90 18.84
CA HIS A 293 11.53 15.88 18.56
C HIS A 293 10.77 15.25 19.71
N ALA A 294 11.28 14.15 20.26
CA ALA A 294 10.72 13.51 21.46
C ALA A 294 10.73 14.45 22.68
N ASP A 295 11.81 15.22 22.88
CA ASP A 295 11.87 16.24 23.93
C ASP A 295 10.84 17.37 23.71
N GLY A 296 10.72 17.88 22.48
CA GLY A 296 9.72 18.90 22.15
C GLY A 296 8.28 18.41 22.32
N ASP A 297 8.00 17.16 21.97
CA ASP A 297 6.69 16.53 22.18
C ASP A 297 6.40 16.32 23.68
N LYS A 298 7.37 15.82 24.46
CA LYS A 298 7.24 15.66 25.92
C LYS A 298 6.94 16.98 26.63
N LYS A 299 7.46 18.10 26.12
CA LYS A 299 7.29 19.42 26.73
C LYS A 299 6.00 20.12 26.34
N ALA A 300 5.61 20.06 25.06
CA ALA A 300 4.52 20.87 24.55
C ALA A 300 3.91 20.31 23.24
N GLU A 301 4.06 19.02 22.96
CA GLU A 301 3.43 18.38 21.78
C GLU A 301 3.77 19.06 20.44
N LEU A 302 4.98 19.62 20.32
CA LEU A 302 5.38 20.52 19.23
C LEU A 302 5.41 19.88 17.83
N TYR A 303 5.53 18.56 17.75
CA TYR A 303 5.66 17.80 16.50
C TYR A 303 4.40 16.96 16.20
N ILE A 304 3.22 17.43 16.64
CA ILE A 304 1.92 16.87 16.24
C ILE A 304 1.48 17.42 14.89
N THR A 305 1.00 16.52 14.02
CA THR A 305 0.39 16.89 12.73
C THR A 305 -1.10 16.54 12.70
N LYS A 306 -1.82 17.03 11.68
CA LYS A 306 -3.21 16.61 11.39
C LYS A 306 -3.31 15.16 10.89
N LEU A 307 -2.17 14.54 10.57
CA LEU A 307 -2.07 13.17 10.06
C LEU A 307 -1.99 12.19 11.22
N LYS A 308 -2.99 12.22 12.11
CA LYS A 308 -3.02 11.30 13.25
C LYS A 308 -3.24 9.85 12.76
N PRO A 309 -2.54 8.84 13.29
CA PRO A 309 -2.65 7.46 12.82
C PRO A 309 -4.11 6.95 12.81
N GLU A 310 -4.89 7.30 13.82
CA GLU A 310 -6.27 6.81 14.00
C GLU A 310 -7.20 7.30 12.89
N ARG A 311 -6.91 8.48 12.32
CA ARG A 311 -7.64 9.03 11.17
C ARG A 311 -7.63 8.06 9.98
N PHE A 312 -6.54 7.32 9.81
CA PHE A 312 -6.31 6.44 8.67
C PHE A 312 -6.51 4.95 8.98
N GLY A 313 -7.08 4.63 10.15
CA GLY A 313 -7.36 3.26 10.57
C GLY A 313 -6.16 2.52 11.15
N ARG A 314 -5.16 3.24 11.68
CA ARG A 314 -4.06 2.66 12.47
C ARG A 314 -4.40 2.66 13.96
N GLU A 315 -3.72 1.77 14.68
CA GLU A 315 -3.77 1.75 16.15
C GLU A 315 -3.15 3.03 16.73
N GLU A 316 -3.65 3.46 17.89
CA GLU A 316 -3.16 4.61 18.63
C GLU A 316 -1.70 4.43 19.08
N GLY A 317 -0.91 5.49 18.96
CA GLY A 317 0.40 5.60 19.62
C GLY A 317 1.55 5.98 18.68
N LYS A 318 2.26 7.06 19.02
CA LYS A 318 3.53 7.43 18.39
C LYS A 318 4.59 6.38 18.74
N LYS A 319 5.44 6.05 17.79
CA LYS A 319 6.59 5.16 18.04
C LYS A 319 7.89 5.98 17.96
N TYR A 320 8.67 5.94 19.03
CA TYR A 320 9.96 6.64 19.08
C TYR A 320 11.07 5.67 18.68
N ALA A 321 11.81 6.00 17.62
CA ALA A 321 12.82 5.10 17.09
C ALA A 321 14.02 4.95 18.03
N LEU A 322 14.58 3.74 18.06
CA LEU A 322 15.79 3.38 18.79
C LEU A 322 16.92 3.17 17.76
N GLY A 323 17.99 3.96 17.85
CA GLY A 323 19.10 3.88 16.89
C GLY A 323 20.14 4.99 17.08
N LYS A 324 20.94 5.25 16.04
CA LYS A 324 22.12 6.14 16.07
C LYS A 324 21.86 7.53 16.68
N HIS A 325 20.68 8.10 16.47
CA HIS A 325 20.32 9.46 16.89
C HIS A 325 19.39 9.49 18.12
N VAL A 326 19.34 8.39 18.87
CA VAL A 326 18.44 8.26 20.03
C VAL A 326 18.81 9.27 21.12
N GLY A 327 17.81 10.04 21.57
CA GLY A 327 17.95 10.96 22.69
C GLY A 327 17.54 10.32 24.01
N LYS A 328 17.87 10.99 25.12
CA LYS A 328 17.44 10.57 26.47
C LYS A 328 15.92 10.40 26.55
N ALA A 329 15.16 11.37 26.03
CA ALA A 329 13.70 11.34 26.01
C ALA A 329 13.14 10.14 25.23
N SER A 330 13.76 9.77 24.10
CA SER A 330 13.35 8.60 23.31
C SER A 330 13.55 7.29 24.06
N ILE A 331 14.65 7.16 24.82
CA ILE A 331 14.89 6.00 25.70
C ILE A 331 13.87 5.99 26.84
N GLU A 332 13.68 7.12 27.53
CA GLU A 332 12.71 7.25 28.63
C GLU A 332 11.29 6.84 28.22
N LEU A 333 10.79 7.32 27.07
CA LEU A 333 9.45 7.00 26.57
C LEU A 333 9.30 5.51 26.21
N ASN A 334 10.32 4.91 25.59
CA ASN A 334 10.29 3.46 25.30
C ASN A 334 10.38 2.61 26.58
N LEU A 335 11.15 3.05 27.60
CA LEU A 335 11.23 2.35 28.89
C LEU A 335 9.92 2.47 29.68
N GLU A 336 9.25 3.63 29.61
CA GLU A 336 7.94 3.86 30.22
C GLU A 336 6.87 2.92 29.63
N GLU A 337 6.85 2.75 28.30
CA GLU A 337 5.97 1.78 27.64
C GLU A 337 6.24 0.33 28.06
N LEU A 338 7.49 0.01 28.43
CA LEU A 338 7.89 -1.30 28.94
C LEU A 338 7.73 -1.45 30.46
N GLY A 339 7.33 -0.39 31.17
CA GLY A 339 7.28 -0.36 32.64
C GLY A 339 8.65 -0.60 33.29
N ILE A 340 9.73 -0.07 32.71
CA ILE A 340 11.09 -0.19 33.22
C ILE A 340 11.50 1.15 33.84
N GLU A 341 11.80 1.15 35.14
CA GLU A 341 12.40 2.29 35.81
C GLU A 341 13.91 2.12 35.90
N LEU A 342 14.66 3.07 35.34
CA LEU A 342 16.11 3.13 35.41
C LEU A 342 16.54 4.48 36.00
N SER A 343 17.65 4.48 36.74
CA SER A 343 18.28 5.72 37.17
C SER A 343 18.79 6.53 35.98
N SER A 344 18.99 7.84 36.15
CA SER A 344 19.52 8.70 35.07
C SER A 344 20.90 8.25 34.56
N GLU A 345 21.71 7.61 35.40
CA GLU A 345 23.00 7.04 35.01
C GLU A 345 22.84 5.79 34.15
N GLN A 346 21.96 4.87 34.55
CA GLN A 346 21.61 3.69 33.75
C GLN A 346 20.98 4.06 32.40
N ILE A 347 20.09 5.06 32.37
CA ILE A 347 19.51 5.56 31.11
C ILE A 347 20.60 6.08 30.18
N LYS A 348 21.63 6.76 30.72
CA LYS A 348 22.77 7.23 29.92
C LYS A 348 23.56 6.05 29.34
N THR A 349 23.90 5.06 30.16
CA THR A 349 24.62 3.85 29.71
C THR A 349 23.85 3.11 28.61
N LEU A 350 22.55 2.88 28.83
CA LEU A 350 21.68 2.23 27.84
C LEU A 350 21.59 3.01 26.53
N ARG A 351 21.47 4.35 26.62
CA ARG A 351 21.44 5.23 25.44
C ARG A 351 22.73 5.12 24.64
N ASP A 352 23.88 5.09 25.31
CA ASP A 352 25.19 5.02 24.66
C ASP A 352 25.36 3.68 23.91
N GLU A 353 24.91 2.57 24.50
CA GLU A 353 24.88 1.25 23.84
C GLU A 353 23.93 1.22 22.63
N VAL A 354 22.69 1.70 22.79
CA VAL A 354 21.71 1.78 21.68
C VAL A 354 22.23 2.66 20.54
N SER A 355 22.93 3.74 20.88
CA SER A 355 23.60 4.60 19.89
C SER A 355 24.73 3.87 19.17
N GLU A 356 25.54 3.07 19.87
CA GLU A 356 26.63 2.27 19.28
C GLU A 356 26.10 1.19 18.33
N LEU A 357 25.09 0.42 18.74
CA LEU A 357 24.42 -0.56 17.89
C LEU A 357 23.79 0.10 16.67
N GLY A 358 23.19 1.29 16.85
CA GLY A 358 22.70 2.11 15.75
C GLY A 358 23.79 2.56 14.76
N HIS A 359 25.03 2.80 15.22
CA HIS A 359 26.17 3.09 14.33
C HIS A 359 26.55 1.89 13.45
N ARG A 360 26.31 0.67 13.93
CA ARG A 360 26.52 -0.58 13.19
C ARG A 360 25.40 -0.90 12.19
N LYS A 361 24.46 0.03 11.98
CA LYS A 361 23.25 -0.10 11.14
C LYS A 361 22.27 -1.17 11.63
N GLU A 362 22.31 -1.49 12.92
CA GLU A 362 21.31 -2.37 13.51
C GLU A 362 20.01 -1.59 13.75
N GLN A 363 18.88 -2.16 13.33
CA GLN A 363 17.56 -1.62 13.67
C GLN A 363 17.12 -2.20 15.00
N ILE A 364 17.05 -1.35 16.03
CA ILE A 364 16.74 -1.74 17.40
C ILE A 364 15.24 -1.60 17.62
N THR A 365 14.60 -2.66 18.08
CA THR A 365 13.18 -2.71 18.45
C THR A 365 12.99 -2.53 19.96
N GLN A 366 11.76 -2.25 20.41
CA GLN A 366 11.45 -2.25 21.84
C GLN A 366 11.74 -3.60 22.50
N ALA A 367 11.53 -4.70 21.78
CA ALA A 367 11.85 -6.02 22.28
C ALA A 367 13.36 -6.19 22.49
N ASP A 368 14.21 -5.54 21.69
CA ASP A 368 15.67 -5.54 21.89
C ASP A 368 16.09 -4.75 23.13
N LEU A 369 15.40 -3.64 23.43
CA LEU A 369 15.67 -2.81 24.59
C LEU A 369 15.59 -3.61 25.90
N LEU A 370 14.61 -4.53 25.99
CA LEU A 370 14.46 -5.42 27.14
C LEU A 370 15.71 -6.29 27.39
N PHE A 371 16.30 -6.83 26.33
CA PHE A 371 17.48 -7.69 26.40
C PHE A 371 18.73 -6.86 26.72
N LEU A 372 18.87 -5.68 26.10
CA LEU A 372 19.97 -4.77 26.40
C LEU A 372 19.98 -4.34 27.86
N VAL A 373 18.83 -4.03 28.44
CA VAL A 373 18.73 -3.69 29.87
C VAL A 373 19.12 -4.89 30.74
N ALA A 374 18.67 -6.10 30.38
CA ALA A 374 18.98 -7.31 31.14
C ALA A 374 20.48 -7.63 31.13
N ASP A 375 21.12 -7.48 29.97
CA ASP A 375 22.54 -7.79 29.79
C ASP A 375 23.45 -6.70 30.41
N LEU A 376 23.15 -5.41 30.18
CA LEU A 376 23.99 -4.30 30.66
C LEU A 376 23.98 -4.13 32.18
N PHE A 377 22.87 -4.49 32.84
CA PHE A 377 22.70 -4.31 34.28
C PHE A 377 22.66 -5.62 35.04
N GLU A 378 23.03 -6.73 34.40
CA GLU A 378 23.12 -8.07 35.00
C GLU A 378 21.82 -8.51 35.68
N GLN A 379 20.68 -8.31 35.00
CA GLN A 379 19.34 -8.68 35.47
C GLN A 379 18.74 -9.81 34.61
N PRO A 380 19.31 -11.04 34.65
CA PRO A 380 18.86 -12.16 33.82
C PRO A 380 17.40 -12.56 34.10
N GLU A 381 16.89 -12.27 35.30
CA GLU A 381 15.49 -12.49 35.67
C GLU A 381 14.49 -11.70 34.82
N MET A 382 14.92 -10.63 34.13
CA MET A 382 14.06 -9.91 33.19
C MET A 382 13.76 -10.68 31.91
N ILE A 383 14.54 -11.73 31.62
CA ILE A 383 14.38 -12.58 30.44
C ILE A 383 13.95 -13.98 30.90
N PRO A 384 12.69 -14.16 31.34
CA PRO A 384 12.21 -15.40 31.89
C PRO A 384 12.11 -16.54 30.88
N PHE A 385 12.22 -16.30 29.58
CA PHE A 385 12.12 -17.31 28.53
C PHE A 385 13.36 -17.31 27.64
N ARG A 386 14.03 -18.45 27.50
CA ARG A 386 15.16 -18.65 26.57
C ARG A 386 15.01 -19.96 25.82
N ILE A 387 15.29 -19.96 24.52
CA ILE A 387 15.45 -21.20 23.76
C ILE A 387 16.89 -21.67 23.97
N LEU A 388 17.05 -22.83 24.61
CA LEU A 388 18.36 -23.42 24.89
C LEU A 388 18.86 -24.29 23.75
N GLU A 389 17.94 -25.05 23.15
CA GLU A 389 18.24 -26.01 22.10
C GLU A 389 17.05 -26.12 21.16
N CYS A 390 17.32 -26.22 19.85
CA CYS A 390 16.29 -26.47 18.86
C CYS A 390 16.86 -27.30 17.72
N GLU A 391 16.26 -28.46 17.48
CA GLU A 391 16.55 -29.28 16.31
C GLU A 391 15.35 -29.26 15.38
N ILE A 392 15.59 -29.00 14.10
CA ILE A 392 14.53 -28.92 13.09
C ILE A 392 14.82 -29.90 11.98
N LYS A 393 13.85 -30.77 11.70
CA LYS A 393 13.88 -31.69 10.56
C LYS A 393 12.86 -31.23 9.53
N THR A 394 13.34 -30.91 8.32
CA THR A 394 12.47 -30.54 7.20
C THR A 394 12.76 -31.45 6.01
N SER A 395 11.70 -32.04 5.43
CA SER A 395 11.79 -32.92 4.27
C SER A 395 10.85 -32.44 3.16
N LEU A 396 11.27 -32.55 1.89
CA LEU A 396 10.48 -32.10 0.73
C LEU A 396 9.12 -32.82 0.66
N ASN A 397 9.14 -34.16 0.74
CA ASN A 397 7.96 -35.03 0.68
C ASN A 397 7.80 -35.88 1.96
N GLY A 398 8.29 -35.38 3.10
CA GLY A 398 8.31 -36.12 4.36
C GLY A 398 7.88 -35.27 5.53
N GLU A 399 8.06 -35.82 6.72
CA GLU A 399 7.69 -35.15 7.96
C GLU A 399 8.53 -33.90 8.23
N ARG A 400 7.86 -32.91 8.82
CA ARG A 400 8.46 -31.66 9.29
C ARG A 400 8.20 -31.57 10.78
N SER A 401 9.26 -31.60 11.56
CA SER A 401 9.20 -31.70 13.03
C SER A 401 10.28 -30.85 13.67
N ALA A 402 10.08 -30.50 14.93
CA ALA A 402 11.06 -29.81 15.74
C ALA A 402 11.06 -30.33 17.18
N TYR A 403 12.26 -30.51 17.72
CA TYR A 403 12.54 -30.62 19.15
C TYR A 403 12.91 -29.24 19.66
N VAL A 404 12.34 -28.81 20.78
CA VAL A 404 12.67 -27.53 21.41
C VAL A 404 12.88 -27.73 22.90
N LYS A 405 14.01 -27.23 23.41
CA LYS A 405 14.33 -27.13 24.83
C LYS A 405 14.40 -25.66 25.22
N ILE A 406 13.68 -25.29 26.27
CA ILE A 406 13.63 -23.92 26.78
C ILE A 406 14.01 -23.87 28.25
N ASN A 407 14.44 -22.69 28.69
CA ASN A 407 14.43 -22.29 30.09
C ASN A 407 13.25 -21.33 30.28
N TYR A 408 12.34 -21.66 31.21
CA TYR A 408 11.27 -20.76 31.63
C TYR A 408 11.34 -20.52 33.15
N LYS A 409 11.74 -19.31 33.56
CA LYS A 409 11.89 -18.90 34.97
C LYS A 409 12.75 -19.88 35.80
N GLY A 410 13.78 -20.47 35.19
CA GLY A 410 14.66 -21.46 35.81
C GLY A 410 14.24 -22.92 35.57
N ASP A 411 13.00 -23.17 35.13
CA ASP A 411 12.54 -24.51 34.76
C ASP A 411 13.03 -24.87 33.36
N VAL A 412 13.83 -25.93 33.24
CA VAL A 412 14.20 -26.49 31.94
C VAL A 412 13.09 -27.42 31.45
N LEU A 413 12.50 -27.10 30.31
CA LEU A 413 11.37 -27.80 29.73
C LEU A 413 11.67 -28.14 28.26
N GLU A 414 11.12 -29.26 27.78
CA GLU A 414 11.33 -29.70 26.40
C GLU A 414 10.05 -30.29 25.79
N ALA A 415 9.92 -30.17 24.48
CA ALA A 415 8.87 -30.82 23.73
C ALA A 415 9.24 -31.00 22.25
N ASP A 416 8.68 -32.04 21.66
CA ASP A 416 8.62 -32.24 20.22
C ASP A 416 7.24 -31.93 19.65
N SER A 417 7.22 -31.41 18.42
CA SER A 417 6.00 -31.23 17.64
C SER A 417 6.22 -31.35 16.14
N LYS A 418 5.13 -31.58 15.42
CA LYS A 418 5.05 -31.50 13.95
C LYS A 418 4.47 -30.15 13.53
N GLY A 419 4.66 -29.80 12.26
CA GLY A 419 4.07 -28.59 11.66
C GLY A 419 4.14 -28.60 10.15
N ASP A 420 3.59 -27.57 9.52
CA ASP A 420 3.57 -27.44 8.06
C ASP A 420 4.94 -27.03 7.49
N GLY A 421 5.80 -26.45 8.34
CA GLY A 421 7.19 -26.09 8.08
C GLY A 421 8.04 -26.15 9.35
N GLY A 422 9.36 -25.95 9.23
CA GLY A 422 10.29 -26.02 10.37
C GLY A 422 9.97 -25.00 11.47
N TYR A 423 9.69 -23.75 11.07
CA TYR A 423 9.28 -22.71 12.01
C TYR A 423 7.94 -23.03 12.70
N ASP A 424 6.95 -23.51 11.95
CA ASP A 424 5.64 -23.87 12.51
C ASP A 424 5.76 -25.05 13.49
N ALA A 425 6.55 -26.07 13.17
CA ALA A 425 6.82 -27.18 14.06
C ALA A 425 7.46 -26.71 15.39
N ALA A 426 8.46 -25.84 15.31
CA ALA A 426 9.10 -25.26 16.50
C ALA A 426 8.11 -24.40 17.31
N MET A 427 7.28 -23.59 16.66
CA MET A 427 6.23 -22.81 17.31
C MET A 427 5.19 -23.70 18.00
N ASN A 428 4.82 -24.83 17.41
CA ASN A 428 3.89 -25.78 18.01
C ASN A 428 4.50 -26.47 19.24
N ALA A 429 5.81 -26.79 19.22
CA ALA A 429 6.53 -27.27 20.39
C ALA A 429 6.56 -26.20 21.51
N VAL A 430 6.91 -24.95 21.18
CA VAL A 430 6.88 -23.83 22.14
C VAL A 430 5.48 -23.62 22.74
N LYS A 431 4.43 -23.63 21.92
CA LYS A 431 3.03 -23.57 22.39
C LYS A 431 2.72 -24.68 23.38
N LYS A 432 3.15 -25.91 23.09
CA LYS A 432 2.93 -27.08 23.95
C LYS A 432 3.63 -26.94 25.31
N ILE A 433 4.87 -26.44 25.32
CA ILE A 433 5.62 -26.21 26.56
C ILE A 433 4.95 -25.10 27.40
N LEU A 434 4.52 -24.01 26.76
CA LEU A 434 4.00 -22.84 27.46
C LEU A 434 2.49 -22.90 27.76
N ALA A 435 1.74 -23.87 27.22
CA ALA A 435 0.29 -23.96 27.37
C ALA A 435 -0.21 -23.94 28.83
N SER A 436 0.57 -24.48 29.77
CA SER A 436 0.25 -24.49 31.21
C SER A 436 0.86 -23.33 32.00
N LYS A 437 1.73 -22.54 31.37
CA LYS A 437 2.54 -21.49 32.02
C LYS A 437 2.18 -20.08 31.54
N VAL A 438 1.55 -19.95 30.37
CA VAL A 438 1.21 -18.68 29.71
C VAL A 438 -0.20 -18.80 29.12
N ALA A 439 -1.07 -17.84 29.45
CA ALA A 439 -2.47 -17.88 29.04
C ALA A 439 -2.66 -17.79 27.51
N GLN A 440 -1.85 -16.97 26.83
CA GLN A 440 -1.93 -16.79 25.39
C GLN A 440 -0.58 -16.34 24.82
N LEU A 441 -0.18 -16.94 23.70
CA LEU A 441 0.97 -16.50 22.91
C LEU A 441 0.53 -15.50 21.83
N PRO A 442 1.43 -14.59 21.39
CA PRO A 442 1.13 -13.64 20.33
C PRO A 442 0.76 -14.36 19.03
N LYS A 443 -0.22 -13.80 18.30
CA LYS A 443 -0.61 -14.27 16.98
C LYS A 443 0.36 -13.71 15.94
N LEU A 444 0.94 -14.58 15.13
CA LEU A 444 1.73 -14.18 13.96
C LEU A 444 0.83 -13.46 12.94
N VAL A 445 1.21 -12.25 12.49
CA VAL A 445 0.43 -11.46 11.51
C VAL A 445 1.21 -11.05 10.26
N ASP A 446 2.53 -10.89 10.36
CA ASP A 446 3.41 -10.73 9.20
C ASP A 446 4.72 -11.47 9.45
N TYR A 447 5.35 -11.94 8.39
CA TYR A 447 6.63 -12.66 8.45
C TYR A 447 7.43 -12.31 7.20
N SER A 448 8.59 -11.70 7.39
CA SER A 448 9.50 -11.37 6.30
C SER A 448 10.93 -11.77 6.63
N ILE A 449 11.61 -12.32 5.63
CA ILE A 449 13.02 -12.65 5.68
C ILE A 449 13.74 -11.74 4.70
N THR A 450 14.85 -11.14 5.12
CA THR A 450 15.71 -10.33 4.27
C THR A 450 17.15 -10.77 4.42
N ILE A 451 17.85 -10.86 3.28
CA ILE A 451 19.28 -11.08 3.21
C ILE A 451 19.92 -9.78 2.67
N PRO A 452 21.05 -9.32 3.21
CA PRO A 452 21.72 -8.13 2.71
C PRO A 452 22.03 -8.20 1.20
N PRO A 453 21.97 -7.07 0.47
CA PRO A 453 22.35 -7.00 -0.93
C PRO A 453 23.78 -7.53 -1.17
N GLY A 454 23.99 -8.32 -2.23
CA GLY A 454 25.25 -9.01 -2.52
C GLY A 454 25.25 -10.52 -2.24
N GLY A 455 24.22 -11.02 -1.54
CA GLY A 455 23.72 -12.40 -1.51
C GLY A 455 24.74 -13.55 -1.57
N GLN A 456 25.02 -14.16 -0.42
CA GLN A 456 25.72 -15.46 -0.31
C GLN A 456 24.82 -16.45 0.45
N THR A 457 24.94 -17.75 0.15
CA THR A 457 24.13 -18.79 0.83
C THR A 457 24.42 -18.93 2.32
N SER A 458 25.54 -18.37 2.79
CA SER A 458 25.96 -18.29 4.19
C SER A 458 25.72 -16.92 4.83
N ALA A 459 25.07 -15.99 4.12
CA ALA A 459 24.86 -14.64 4.62
C ALA A 459 23.97 -14.62 5.87
N LEU A 460 24.19 -13.63 6.72
CA LEU A 460 23.27 -13.36 7.82
C LEU A 460 21.88 -13.05 7.26
N THR A 461 20.90 -13.70 7.86
CA THR A 461 19.50 -13.58 7.53
C THR A 461 18.82 -12.80 8.65
N MET A 462 18.02 -11.79 8.28
CA MET A 462 17.19 -11.05 9.22
C MET A 462 15.73 -11.49 9.05
N ALA A 463 15.16 -12.03 10.14
CA ALA A 463 13.73 -12.26 10.25
C ALA A 463 13.08 -11.05 10.92
N SER A 464 12.10 -10.44 10.25
CA SER A 464 11.22 -9.42 10.83
C SER A 464 9.82 -10.00 10.94
N ILE A 465 9.33 -10.11 12.17
CA ILE A 465 8.06 -10.75 12.47
C ILE A 465 7.10 -9.74 13.10
N GLY A 466 5.92 -9.62 12.51
CA GLY A 466 4.79 -8.88 13.05
C GLY A 466 3.90 -9.80 13.88
N TRP A 467 3.50 -9.31 15.04
CA TRP A 467 2.70 -10.02 16.03
C TRP A 467 1.49 -9.20 16.45
N GLU A 468 0.40 -9.87 16.80
CA GLU A 468 -0.78 -9.30 17.44
C GLU A 468 -0.98 -9.94 18.82
N TYR A 469 -1.00 -9.12 19.86
CA TYR A 469 -1.26 -9.56 21.24
C TYR A 469 -2.15 -8.55 21.94
N ASN A 470 -3.25 -9.00 22.56
CA ASN A 470 -4.27 -8.13 23.17
C ASN A 470 -4.72 -6.97 22.25
N LYS A 471 -4.90 -7.25 20.95
CA LYS A 471 -5.23 -6.28 19.89
C LYS A 471 -4.20 -5.17 19.66
N LYS A 472 -2.97 -5.33 20.13
CA LYS A 472 -1.83 -4.45 19.81
C LYS A 472 -0.91 -5.13 18.81
N LYS A 473 -0.50 -4.39 17.78
CA LYS A 473 0.52 -4.83 16.81
C LYS A 473 1.93 -4.50 17.29
N ILE A 474 2.75 -5.54 17.40
CA ILE A 474 4.13 -5.46 17.87
C ILE A 474 5.05 -6.13 16.85
N GLN A 475 6.29 -5.65 16.72
CA GLN A 475 7.29 -6.29 15.87
C GLN A 475 8.47 -6.78 16.70
N SER A 476 9.10 -7.85 16.21
CA SER A 476 10.37 -8.37 16.73
C SER A 476 11.28 -8.71 15.57
N LYS A 477 12.60 -8.60 15.78
CA LYS A 477 13.60 -8.96 14.79
C LYS A 477 14.60 -9.95 15.34
N GLY A 478 15.05 -10.87 14.50
CA GLY A 478 16.13 -11.78 14.82
C GLY A 478 17.09 -11.89 13.66
N VAL A 479 18.38 -11.99 13.98
CA VAL A 479 19.46 -12.12 13.00
C VAL A 479 20.21 -13.40 13.30
N GLU A 480 20.32 -14.25 12.29
CA GLU A 480 21.05 -15.52 12.32
C GLU A 480 21.42 -15.94 10.90
N THR A 481 22.43 -16.79 10.76
CA THR A 481 22.77 -17.43 9.49
C THR A 481 21.63 -18.31 8.95
N ASP A 482 20.99 -19.10 9.83
CA ASP A 482 19.80 -19.88 9.51
C ASP A 482 18.52 -19.03 9.62
N GLN A 483 17.73 -19.02 8.55
CA GLN A 483 16.49 -18.23 8.46
C GLN A 483 15.42 -18.61 9.52
N THR A 484 15.36 -19.88 9.90
CA THR A 484 14.40 -20.38 10.89
C THR A 484 14.84 -20.00 12.29
N PHE A 485 16.14 -20.07 12.56
CA PHE A 485 16.70 -19.64 13.84
C PHE A 485 16.69 -18.12 13.99
N ALA A 486 16.84 -17.36 12.90
CA ALA A 486 16.60 -15.91 12.90
C ALA A 486 15.16 -15.62 13.35
N ALA A 487 14.19 -16.39 12.84
CA ALA A 487 12.80 -16.26 13.26
C ALA A 487 12.58 -16.69 14.72
N LEU A 488 13.20 -17.78 15.19
CA LEU A 488 13.10 -18.19 16.59
C LEU A 488 13.71 -17.17 17.56
N LYS A 489 14.81 -16.50 17.18
CA LYS A 489 15.36 -15.37 17.94
C LYS A 489 14.37 -14.21 18.03
N ALA A 490 13.67 -13.90 16.93
CA ALA A 490 12.60 -12.90 16.95
C ALA A 490 11.44 -13.33 17.87
N THR A 491 11.06 -14.62 17.82
CA THR A 491 10.04 -15.22 18.70
C THR A 491 10.41 -15.13 20.19
N GLU A 492 11.65 -15.45 20.55
CA GLU A 492 12.13 -15.34 21.93
C GLU A 492 11.95 -13.91 22.45
N LYS A 493 12.29 -12.92 21.63
CA LYS A 493 12.16 -11.50 22.00
C LYS A 493 10.72 -11.11 22.28
N ILE A 494 9.77 -11.49 21.41
CA ILE A 494 8.36 -11.13 21.62
C ILE A 494 7.75 -11.86 22.83
N ILE A 495 8.13 -13.12 23.07
CA ILE A 495 7.61 -13.89 24.21
C ILE A 495 8.02 -13.22 25.52
N ASN A 496 9.29 -12.82 25.65
CA ASN A 496 9.76 -12.12 26.84
C ASN A 496 9.08 -10.76 27.04
N LEU A 497 8.88 -10.01 25.96
CA LEU A 497 8.16 -8.74 26.02
C LEU A 497 6.73 -8.91 26.57
N ILE A 498 6.03 -9.96 26.14
CA ILE A 498 4.66 -10.24 26.58
C ILE A 498 4.59 -10.76 28.02
N LEU A 499 5.52 -11.63 28.40
CA LEU A 499 5.58 -12.17 29.77
C LEU A 499 5.79 -11.07 30.82
N ARG A 500 6.45 -9.98 30.44
CA ARG A 500 6.59 -8.80 31.30
C ARG A 500 5.29 -8.01 31.42
N ASN A 501 4.65 -7.70 30.29
CA ASN A 501 3.41 -6.91 30.27
C ASN A 501 2.22 -7.64 30.93
N GLY A 502 2.24 -8.98 30.98
CA GLY A 502 1.24 -9.78 31.68
C GLY A 502 1.25 -9.65 33.20
N ASN A 503 2.38 -9.25 33.82
CA ASN A 503 2.49 -9.10 35.27
C ASN A 503 2.00 -7.73 35.79
N ASN A 504 1.84 -6.72 34.93
CA ASN A 504 1.43 -5.36 35.33
C ASN A 504 -0.11 -5.15 35.35
N ASN A 505 -0.90 -6.18 35.06
CA ASN A 505 -2.38 -6.14 35.08
C ASN A 505 -3.00 -6.88 36.27
N HIS A 506 -2.24 -7.06 37.36
CA HIS A 506 -2.73 -7.62 38.62
C HIS A 506 -2.65 -6.62 39.77
#